data_AF-D8PRG6-F1
#
_entry.id   AF-D8PRG6-F1
#
_cell.length_a   1.000
_cell.length_b   1.000
_cell.length_c   1.000
_cell.angle_alpha   90.00
_cell.angle_beta   90.00
_cell.angle_gamma   90.00
#
_symmetry.space_group_name_H-M   'P 1'
#
loop_
_entity.id
_entity.type
_entity.pdbx_description
1 polymer ?
#
loop_
_entity_poly.entity_id
_entity_poly.type
_entity_poly.pdbx_seq_one_letter_code
_entity_poly.pdbx_strand_id
1 'polypeptide(L)' 'WPYLYRIALDIMPIQASAVPCERVFSSSKETDTTRRANLEPNLMEALQILKFYLHEENL' A
#
# COMPACT_ATOMS: atom_id res chain seq x y z
N TRP A 1 28.00 -17.09 2.12
CA TRP A 1 26.90 -17.59 1.28
C TRP A 1 26.22 -16.45 0.52
N PRO A 2 26.80 -15.96 -0.59
CA PRO A 2 26.28 -14.78 -1.31
C PRO A 2 24.88 -15.02 -1.93
N TYR A 3 24.59 -16.25 -2.35
CA TYR A 3 23.29 -16.62 -2.93
C TYR A 3 22.17 -16.67 -1.88
N LEU A 4 22.42 -17.27 -0.72
CA LEU A 4 21.44 -17.36 0.37
C LEU A 4 21.08 -15.98 0.91
N TYR A 5 22.07 -15.07 0.98
CA TYR A 5 21.84 -13.69 1.38
C TYR A 5 20.92 -12.93 0.41
N ARG A 6 21.11 -13.09 -0.91
CA ARG A 6 20.23 -12.48 -1.92
C ARG A 6 18.80 -13.01 -1.82
N ILE A 7 18.64 -14.33 -1.69
CA ILE A 7 17.33 -14.96 -1.53
C ILE A 7 16.63 -14.47 -0.26
N ALA A 8 17.36 -14.33 0.85
CA ALA A 8 16.80 -13.81 2.09
C ALA A 8 16.33 -12.36 1.94
N LEU A 9 17.06 -11.52 1.21
CA LEU A 9 16.64 -10.14 0.93
C LEU A 9 15.36 -10.06 0.10
N ASP A 10 15.11 -11.02 -0.79
CA ASP A 10 13.88 -11.03 -1.60
C ASP A 10 12.68 -11.61 -0.82
N ILE A 11 12.90 -12.63 0.00
CA ILE A 11 11.83 -13.36 0.70
C ILE A 11 11.43 -12.72 2.03
N MET A 12 12.39 -12.22 2.82
CA MET A 12 12.09 -11.63 4.14
C MET A 12 11.16 -10.41 4.11
N PRO A 13 11.22 -9.49 3.13
CA PRO A 13 10.29 -8.36 3.06
C PRO A 13 8.93 -8.75 2.47
N ILE A 14 8.70 -10.00 2.07
CA ILE A 14 7.39 -10.41 1.59
C ILE A 14 6.42 -10.42 2.77
N GLN A 15 5.40 -9.57 2.70
CA GLN A 15 4.35 -9.54 3.72
C GLN A 15 3.53 -10.84 3.64
N ALA A 16 3.62 -11.65 4.70
CA ALA A 16 2.87 -12.90 4.81
C ALA A 16 1.36 -12.70 5.03
N SER A 17 0.92 -11.45 5.26
CA SER A 17 -0.45 -11.10 5.59
C SER A 17 -0.99 -10.03 4.64
N ALA A 18 -2.30 -10.09 4.38
CA ALA A 18 -3.04 -9.09 3.62
C ALA A 18 -3.42 -7.84 4.44
N VAL A 19 -3.09 -7.78 5.74
CA VAL A 19 -3.33 -6.63 6.64
C VAL A 19 -2.91 -5.26 6.07
N PRO A 20 -1.75 -5.09 5.40
CA PRO A 20 -1.42 -3.82 4.75
C PRO A 20 -2.45 -3.42 3.68
N CYS A 21 -2.91 -4.36 2.86
CA CYS A 21 -3.94 -4.12 1.85
C CYS A 21 -5.27 -3.74 2.52
N GLU A 22 -5.70 -4.48 3.55
CA GLU A 22 -6.93 -4.17 4.30
C GLU A 22 -6.88 -2.80 4.98
N ARG A 23 -5.72 -2.42 5.53
CA ARG A 23 -5.50 -1.09 6.11
C ARG A 23 -5.62 0.01 5.07
N VAL A 24 -5.06 -0.22 3.88
CA VAL A 24 -5.16 0.70 2.74
C VAL A 24 -6.61 0.88 2.30
N PHE A 25 -7.38 -0.20 2.18
CA PHE A 25 -8.80 -0.14 1.83
C PHE A 25 -9.64 0.54 2.92
N SER A 26 -9.45 0.15 4.18
CA SER A 26 -10.14 0.75 5.34
C SER A 26 -9.85 2.26 5.45
N SER A 27 -8.60 2.68 5.24
CA SER A 27 -8.21 4.08 5.20
C SER A 27 -8.90 4.88 4.10
N SER A 28 -9.27 4.25 2.98
CA SER A 28 -9.92 4.96 1.89
C SER A 28 -11.44 4.92 1.91
N LYS A 29 -12.02 4.09 2.78
CA LYS A 29 -13.47 3.98 2.98
C LYS A 29 -14.12 5.35 3.22
N GLU A 30 -13.46 6.24 3.97
CA GLU A 30 -13.95 7.59 4.23
C GLU A 30 -13.95 8.49 2.98
N THR A 31 -12.94 8.37 2.13
CA THR A 31 -12.81 9.17 0.91
C THR A 31 -13.72 8.66 -0.21
N ASP A 32 -13.89 7.35 -0.31
CA ASP A 32 -14.62 6.67 -1.39
C ASP A 32 -16.13 6.58 -1.09
N THR A 33 -16.51 5.99 0.05
CA THR A 33 -17.92 5.73 0.39
C THR A 33 -18.60 6.83 1.20
N THR A 34 -17.91 7.45 2.18
CA THR A 34 -18.58 8.39 3.10
C THR A 34 -18.84 9.76 2.47
N ARG A 35 -17.97 10.22 1.57
CA ARG A 35 -18.11 11.53 0.90
C ARG A 35 -18.80 11.52 -0.47
N ARG A 36 -19.26 10.36 -0.97
CA ARG A 36 -19.86 10.22 -2.32
C ARG A 36 -19.01 10.90 -3.41
N ALA A 37 -17.68 10.76 -3.34
CA ALA A 37 -16.81 11.40 -4.31
C ALA A 37 -16.90 10.75 -5.70
N ASN A 38 -17.55 9.58 -5.80
CA ASN A 38 -17.64 8.78 -7.03
C ASN A 38 -16.27 8.68 -7.71
N LEU A 39 -15.25 8.45 -6.88
CA LEU A 39 -13.87 8.40 -7.34
C LEU A 39 -13.75 7.15 -8.20
N GLU A 40 -13.28 7.32 -9.43
CA GLU A 40 -12.97 6.17 -10.26
C GLU A 40 -11.95 5.28 -9.51
N PRO A 41 -12.09 3.95 -9.53
CA PRO A 41 -11.14 3.04 -8.87
C PRO A 41 -9.67 3.33 -9.22
N ASN A 42 -9.41 3.73 -10.47
CA ASN A 42 -8.09 4.12 -10.95
C ASN A 42 -7.54 5.37 -10.25
N LEU A 43 -8.39 6.37 -10.00
CA LEU A 43 -8.01 7.60 -9.31
C LEU A 43 -7.77 7.33 -7.81
N MET A 44 -8.57 6.44 -7.22
CA MET A 44 -8.39 6.01 -5.83
C MET A 44 -7.06 5.28 -5.65
N GLU A 45 -6.72 4.35 -6.54
CA GLU A 45 -5.43 3.65 -6.53
C GLU A 45 -4.26 4.62 -6.66
N ALA A 46 -4.29 5.54 -7.64
CA ALA A 46 -3.24 6.52 -7.86
C ALA A 46 -3.02 7.43 -6.63
N LEU A 47 -4.10 7.89 -5.99
CA LEU A 47 -4.01 8.70 -4.77
C LEU A 47 -3.40 7.93 -3.60
N GLN A 48 -3.69 6.64 -3.50
CA GLN A 48 -3.21 5.81 -2.40
C GLN A 48 -1.74 5.44 -2.56
N ILE A 49 -1.27 5.23 -3.80
CA ILE A 49 0.16 5.11 -4.14
C ILE A 49 0.87 6.42 -3.79
N LEU A 50 0.33 7.57 -4.21
CA LEU A 50 0.91 8.88 -3.91
C LEU A 50 1.00 9.15 -2.41
N LYS A 51 -0.04 8.79 -1.65
CA LYS A 51 -0.06 8.91 -0.19
C LYS A 51 1.04 8.05 0.46
N PHE A 52 1.25 6.82 -0.02
CA PHE A 52 2.28 5.94 0.51
C PHE A 52 3.69 6.46 0.20
N TYR A 53 3.91 6.90 -1.03
CA TYR A 53 5.20 7.46 -1.47
C TYR A 53 5.59 8.71 -0.65
N LEU A 54 4.65 9.64 -0.45
CA LEU A 54 4.87 10.81 0.41
C LEU A 54 5.10 10.43 1.89
N HIS A 55 4.54 9.32 2.36
CA HIS A 55 4.80 8.86 3.72
C HIS A 55 6.21 8.29 3.88
N GLU A 56 6.71 7.56 2.88
CA GLU A 56 8.10 7.08 2.87
C GLU A 56 9.13 8.21 2.72
N GLU A 57 8.83 9.27 1.96
CA GLU A 57 9.73 10.43 1.81
C GLU A 57 9.81 11.33 3.07
N ASN A 58 8.83 11.26 3.97
CA ASN A 58 8.80 12.05 5.21
C ASN A 58 9.40 11.30 6.42
N LEU A 59 10.04 10.15 6.20
CA LEU A 59 10.75 9.31 7.18
C LEU A 59 12.27 9.45 7.00
#